data_AF-A0A1H8XSQ6-F1
#
_entry.id   AF-A0A1H8XSQ6-F1
#
_cell.length_a   1.000
_cell.length_b   1.000
_cell.length_c   1.000
_cell.angle_alpha   90.00
_cell.angle_beta   90.00
_cell.angle_gamma   90.00
#
_symmetry.space_group_name_H-M   'P 1'
#
loop_
_entity.id
_entity.type
_entity.pdbx_description
1 polymer ?
#
loop_
_entity_poly.entity_id
_entity_poly.type
_entity_poly.pdbx_seq_one_letter_code
_entity_poly.pdbx_strand_id
1 'polypeptide(L)'
;MVNRGYLMRSSIPRAFFRRTDIRLVGKCSREKNLVAEKARLRIALFTLEALPNARAVRRFVADNAARIAFVGLSDPERPSTGGLTGQVRRHLGRSGPGFLPYLAVNFGLPDLARGLAPATQALAGSRDVPEATPLRTLCRRLGLPHATITDVNGPETTGHLRQHRADLILSFHFDQIFDAATLAAAPGGGLNVHPSLLPRHRGPVPTLHALLDETPQFGVTVHRLAPEIDAGGILAQETVALPPDVTASRAAVLLHEAGRPLLERVLVEAERSGALPEGRRVPVLPYCGFPSPAQLRDLKRRGRRLVDAGDLREALSLSLKP
;
A
#
# COMPACT_ATOMS: atom_id res chain seq x y z
N MET A 1 27.52 -72.87 -19.43
CA MET A 1 28.71 -72.02 -19.66
C MET A 1 28.71 -70.95 -18.59
N VAL A 2 29.14 -71.24 -17.36
CA VAL A 2 30.51 -71.08 -16.83
C VAL A 2 31.08 -69.67 -17.08
N ASN A 3 31.07 -68.82 -16.05
CA ASN A 3 32.33 -68.38 -15.48
C ASN A 3 32.22 -67.96 -14.00
N ARG A 4 33.19 -68.45 -13.21
CA ARG A 4 33.53 -68.14 -11.82
C ARG A 4 33.98 -66.66 -11.73
N GLY A 5 33.96 -65.93 -10.62
CA GLY A 5 33.94 -66.20 -9.18
C GLY A 5 34.71 -65.04 -8.52
N TYR A 6 34.46 -64.74 -7.24
CA TYR A 6 35.47 -64.43 -6.20
C TYR A 6 34.75 -64.08 -4.89
N LEU A 7 34.93 -64.95 -3.89
CA LEU A 7 34.65 -64.69 -2.49
C LEU A 7 35.82 -63.92 -1.89
N MET A 8 35.55 -62.92 -1.05
CA MET A 8 36.39 -62.56 0.09
C MET A 8 35.48 -62.20 1.26
N ARG A 9 35.60 -62.99 2.34
CA ARG A 9 35.02 -62.69 3.66
C ARG A 9 35.94 -61.69 4.37
N SER A 10 35.38 -60.70 5.04
CA SER A 10 36.06 -60.00 6.14
C SER A 10 35.05 -59.60 7.21
N SER A 11 35.48 -59.77 8.45
CA SER A 11 34.72 -59.89 9.69
C SER A 11 34.89 -58.65 10.60
N ILE A 12 34.04 -58.56 11.64
CA ILE A 12 34.18 -57.80 12.92
C ILE A 12 33.60 -56.34 12.89
N PRO A 13 33.00 -55.77 13.98
CA PRO A 13 32.09 -56.28 15.02
C PRO A 13 30.84 -55.38 15.28
N ARG A 14 29.88 -55.89 16.05
CA ARG A 14 28.81 -55.09 16.70
C ARG A 14 29.41 -54.20 17.80
N ALA A 15 29.20 -52.89 17.72
CA ALA A 15 29.50 -51.95 18.80
C ALA A 15 28.28 -51.07 19.17
N PHE A 16 27.74 -51.33 20.36
CA PHE A 16 27.26 -50.39 21.36
C PHE A 16 26.60 -49.06 20.90
N PHE A 17 25.26 -49.05 20.86
CA PHE A 17 24.49 -47.79 20.90
C PHE A 17 24.51 -47.22 22.34
N ARG A 18 25.30 -46.17 22.58
CA ARG A 18 25.08 -45.29 23.74
C ARG A 18 24.06 -44.21 23.37
N ARG A 19 22.95 -44.18 24.12
CA ARG A 19 22.00 -43.08 24.18
C ARG A 19 22.69 -41.83 24.73
N THR A 20 23.02 -40.88 23.88
CA THR A 20 23.16 -39.46 24.26
C THR A 20 23.05 -38.60 23.00
N ASP A 21 22.45 -37.41 23.16
CA ASP A 21 22.31 -36.34 22.16
C ASP A 21 21.03 -36.28 21.31
N ILE A 22 19.88 -36.23 21.98
CA ILE A 22 18.62 -35.67 21.41
C ILE A 22 18.43 -34.18 21.78
N ARG A 23 19.34 -33.54 22.52
CA ARG A 23 19.16 -32.15 23.00
C ARG A 23 19.73 -31.03 22.12
N LEU A 24 20.48 -31.33 21.06
CA LEU A 24 21.12 -30.29 20.21
C LEU A 24 20.31 -29.90 18.96
N VAL A 25 19.36 -30.72 18.52
CA VAL A 25 18.58 -30.44 17.30
C VAL A 25 17.46 -29.41 17.54
N GLY A 26 16.99 -29.25 18.79
CA GLY A 26 15.92 -28.30 19.16
C GLY A 26 16.35 -26.85 19.40
N LYS A 27 17.64 -26.59 19.69
CA LYS A 27 18.16 -25.23 19.87
C LYS A 27 18.41 -24.52 18.54
N CYS A 28 18.97 -25.22 17.55
CA CYS A 28 19.28 -24.65 16.23
C CYS A 28 18.01 -24.28 15.44
N SER A 29 16.91 -25.04 15.57
CA SER A 29 15.64 -24.68 14.90
C SER A 29 14.91 -23.54 15.61
N ARG A 30 14.93 -23.49 16.95
CA ARG A 30 14.38 -22.36 17.71
C ARG A 30 15.18 -21.07 17.50
N GLU A 31 16.51 -21.12 17.48
CA GLU A 31 17.34 -19.94 17.20
C GLU A 31 17.22 -19.48 15.75
N LYS A 32 17.15 -20.39 14.76
CA LYS A 32 16.85 -20.02 13.37
C LYS A 32 15.46 -19.42 13.22
N ASN A 33 14.45 -19.95 13.92
CA ASN A 33 13.10 -19.37 13.92
C ASN A 33 13.04 -18.03 14.66
N LEU A 34 13.82 -17.84 15.73
CA LEU A 34 13.92 -16.57 16.45
C LEU A 34 14.67 -15.51 15.63
N VAL A 35 15.69 -15.91 14.87
CA VAL A 35 16.42 -15.05 13.93
C VAL A 35 15.56 -14.73 12.71
N ALA A 36 14.76 -15.68 12.21
CA ALA A 36 13.79 -15.46 11.13
C ALA A 36 12.61 -14.57 11.57
N GLU A 37 12.13 -14.69 12.81
CA GLU A 37 11.15 -13.75 13.39
C GLU A 37 11.75 -12.36 13.64
N LYS A 38 13.03 -12.27 14.01
CA LYS A 38 13.75 -10.99 14.16
C LYS A 38 14.06 -10.29 12.83
N ALA A 39 14.06 -11.01 11.71
CA ALA A 39 14.45 -10.48 10.40
C ALA A 39 13.30 -9.85 9.61
N ARG A 40 12.05 -9.98 10.08
CA ARG A 40 10.87 -9.57 9.31
C ARG A 40 10.41 -8.18 9.73
N LEU A 41 10.36 -7.25 8.78
CA LEU A 41 9.99 -5.85 9.03
C LEU A 41 8.57 -5.76 9.57
N ARG A 42 8.39 -5.11 10.71
CA ARG A 42 7.09 -4.83 11.31
C ARG A 42 6.52 -3.53 10.74
N ILE A 43 5.53 -3.65 9.87
CA ILE A 43 5.00 -2.54 9.08
C ILE A 43 3.83 -1.87 9.81
N ALA A 44 3.90 -0.56 10.00
CA ALA A 44 2.75 0.29 10.27
C ALA A 44 2.23 0.87 8.96
N LEU A 45 1.12 0.33 8.46
CA LEU A 45 0.47 0.79 7.23
C LEU A 45 -0.44 1.97 7.54
N PHE A 46 -0.30 3.06 6.79
CA PHE A 46 -1.17 4.23 6.82
C PHE A 46 -1.83 4.42 5.46
N THR A 47 -3.15 4.58 5.46
CA THR A 47 -3.92 4.67 4.22
C THR A 47 -5.23 5.42 4.42
N LEU A 48 -5.62 6.20 3.41
CA LEU A 48 -6.99 6.63 3.20
C LEU A 48 -7.61 5.60 2.24
N GLU A 49 -8.51 4.76 2.74
CA GLU A 49 -9.17 3.77 1.89
C GLU A 49 -10.20 4.44 0.97
N ALA A 50 -9.94 4.42 -0.33
CA ALA A 50 -10.77 5.04 -1.36
C ALA A 50 -10.83 4.13 -2.60
N LEU A 51 -11.68 4.44 -3.58
CA LEU A 51 -11.74 3.67 -4.83
C LEU A 51 -10.36 3.45 -5.47
N PRO A 52 -9.47 4.46 -5.60
CA PRO A 52 -8.18 4.31 -6.28
C PRO A 52 -7.26 3.24 -5.71
N ASN A 53 -7.35 2.91 -4.43
CA ASN A 53 -6.37 2.07 -3.75
C ASN A 53 -6.99 0.88 -3.01
N ALA A 54 -8.30 0.87 -2.76
CA ALA A 54 -8.94 -0.06 -1.84
C ALA A 54 -8.62 -1.52 -2.14
N ARG A 55 -8.76 -1.97 -3.40
CA ARG A 55 -8.46 -3.37 -3.77
C ARG A 55 -6.98 -3.70 -3.59
N ALA A 56 -6.09 -2.82 -4.06
CA ALA A 56 -4.64 -2.99 -3.94
C ALA A 56 -4.19 -3.05 -2.48
N VAL A 57 -4.69 -2.15 -1.62
CA VAL A 57 -4.36 -2.11 -0.19
C VAL A 57 -4.94 -3.30 0.54
N ARG A 58 -6.21 -3.65 0.32
CA ARG A 58 -6.83 -4.85 0.95
C ARG A 58 -6.06 -6.11 0.59
N ARG A 59 -5.67 -6.25 -0.68
CA ARG A 59 -4.85 -7.38 -1.11
C ARG A 59 -3.48 -7.37 -0.46
N PHE A 60 -2.81 -6.22 -0.43
CA PHE A 60 -1.54 -6.05 0.27
C PHE A 60 -1.66 -6.48 1.74
N VAL A 61 -2.70 -6.04 2.45
CA VAL A 61 -2.93 -6.40 3.85
C VAL A 61 -3.15 -7.90 4.05
N ALA A 62 -3.91 -8.55 3.16
CA ALA A 62 -4.09 -9.99 3.23
C ALA A 62 -2.79 -10.76 2.97
N ASP A 63 -2.04 -10.37 1.93
CA ASP A 63 -0.77 -11.01 1.57
C ASP A 63 0.32 -10.79 2.65
N ASN A 64 0.26 -9.68 3.37
CA ASN A 64 1.27 -9.24 4.33
C ASN A 64 0.81 -9.23 5.80
N ALA A 65 -0.28 -9.93 6.14
CA ALA A 65 -0.83 -9.91 7.49
C ALA A 65 0.21 -10.24 8.59
N ALA A 66 1.12 -11.18 8.31
CA ALA A 66 2.20 -11.55 9.23
C ALA A 66 3.29 -10.46 9.42
N ARG A 67 3.39 -9.50 8.51
CA ARG A 67 4.34 -8.36 8.57
C ARG A 67 3.70 -7.10 9.16
N ILE A 68 2.37 -7.00 9.15
CA ILE A 68 1.68 -5.78 9.58
C ILE A 68 1.54 -5.76 11.09
N ALA A 69 2.16 -4.78 11.71
CA ALA A 69 2.06 -4.52 13.14
C ALA A 69 0.84 -3.66 13.51
N PHE A 70 0.47 -2.74 12.62
CA PHE A 70 -0.61 -1.78 12.84
C PHE A 70 -1.14 -1.23 11.51
N VAL A 71 -2.44 -0.94 11.45
CA VAL A 71 -3.09 -0.24 10.32
C VAL A 71 -3.74 1.06 10.80
N GLY A 72 -3.18 2.19 10.38
CA GLY A 72 -3.75 3.52 10.54
C GLY A 72 -4.66 3.89 9.37
N LEU A 73 -5.96 4.03 9.64
CA LEU A 73 -6.96 4.46 8.65
C LEU A 73 -7.16 5.96 8.79
N SER A 74 -6.91 6.75 7.74
CA SER A 74 -7.18 8.19 7.83
C SER A 74 -8.67 8.46 7.99
N ASP A 75 -8.99 9.50 8.76
CA ASP A 75 -10.30 10.15 8.71
C ASP A 75 -10.21 11.37 7.77
N PRO A 76 -10.70 11.29 6.52
CA PRO A 76 -10.68 12.43 5.62
C PRO A 76 -11.54 13.57 6.16
N GLU A 77 -12.62 13.28 6.90
CA GLU A 77 -13.59 14.23 7.45
C GLU A 77 -13.26 14.70 8.87
N ARG A 78 -12.02 14.50 9.30
CA ARG A 78 -11.54 14.93 10.62
C ARG A 78 -11.78 16.44 10.87
N PRO A 79 -12.04 16.85 12.13
CA PRO A 79 -12.34 18.25 12.47
C PRO A 79 -11.30 19.27 11.99
N SER A 80 -10.01 18.91 12.01
CA SER A 80 -8.91 19.78 11.56
C SER A 80 -9.00 20.14 10.06
N THR A 81 -9.74 19.38 9.27
CA THR A 81 -9.99 19.68 7.84
C THR A 81 -11.26 20.50 7.62
N GLY A 82 -12.04 20.78 8.68
CA GLY A 82 -13.35 21.43 8.62
C GLY A 82 -14.51 20.47 8.33
N GLY A 83 -14.30 19.15 8.51
CA GLY A 83 -15.31 18.13 8.23
C GLY A 83 -15.63 17.99 6.74
N LEU A 84 -16.70 17.26 6.43
CA LEU A 84 -17.20 17.10 5.06
C LEU A 84 -17.53 18.46 4.41
N THR A 85 -18.24 19.34 5.11
CA THR A 85 -18.66 20.65 4.58
C THR A 85 -17.48 21.56 4.29
N GLY A 86 -16.50 21.63 5.19
CA GLY A 86 -15.28 22.41 5.01
C GLY A 86 -14.43 21.90 3.84
N GLN A 87 -14.32 20.58 3.67
CA GLN A 87 -13.64 19.99 2.52
C GLN A 87 -14.34 20.30 1.21
N VAL A 88 -15.66 20.09 1.11
CA VAL A 88 -16.43 20.40 -0.09
C VAL A 88 -16.26 21.88 -0.46
N ARG A 89 -16.39 22.79 0.51
CA ARG A 89 -16.17 24.23 0.29
C ARG A 89 -14.75 24.53 -0.21
N ARG A 90 -13.72 23.90 0.37
CA ARG A 90 -12.32 24.06 -0.06
C ARG A 90 -12.10 23.59 -1.50
N HIS A 91 -12.65 22.44 -1.86
CA HIS A 91 -12.55 21.91 -3.23
C HIS A 91 -13.35 22.75 -4.23
N LEU A 92 -14.53 23.23 -3.87
CA LEU A 92 -15.29 24.15 -4.70
C LEU A 92 -14.54 25.46 -4.95
N GLY A 93 -13.96 26.06 -3.91
CA GLY A 93 -13.18 27.28 -4.04
C GLY A 93 -11.91 27.11 -4.89
N ARG A 94 -11.22 25.97 -4.76
CA ARG A 94 -9.95 25.70 -5.45
C ARG A 94 -10.09 25.16 -6.87
N SER A 95 -11.02 24.23 -7.07
CA SER A 95 -11.14 23.41 -8.29
C SER A 95 -12.47 23.62 -9.01
N GLY A 96 -13.45 24.26 -8.37
CA GLY A 96 -14.78 24.45 -8.92
C GLY A 96 -15.65 23.17 -8.91
N PRO A 97 -16.92 23.28 -9.33
CA PRO A 97 -17.88 22.17 -9.28
C PRO A 97 -17.51 21.01 -10.22
N GLY A 98 -16.71 21.26 -11.26
CA GLY A 98 -16.26 20.22 -12.20
C GLY A 98 -15.42 19.11 -11.57
N PHE A 99 -14.92 19.32 -10.35
CA PHE A 99 -14.16 18.32 -9.60
C PHE A 99 -15.04 17.42 -8.71
N LEU A 100 -16.30 17.81 -8.45
CA LEU A 100 -17.19 17.06 -7.56
C LEU A 100 -17.46 15.62 -8.02
N PRO A 101 -17.66 15.32 -9.33
CA PRO A 101 -17.85 13.93 -9.76
C PRO A 101 -16.65 13.05 -9.42
N TYR A 102 -15.43 13.58 -9.55
CA TYR A 102 -14.22 12.85 -9.17
C TYR A 102 -14.19 12.57 -7.65
N LEU A 103 -14.53 13.56 -6.82
CA LEU A 103 -14.59 13.37 -5.37
C LEU A 103 -15.67 12.36 -4.96
N ALA A 104 -16.85 12.46 -5.55
CA ALA A 104 -17.96 11.56 -5.27
C ALA A 104 -17.63 10.11 -5.63
N VAL A 105 -17.10 9.87 -6.83
CA VAL A 105 -16.75 8.52 -7.29
C VAL A 105 -15.60 7.92 -6.47
N ASN A 106 -14.57 8.70 -6.18
CA ASN A 106 -13.38 8.14 -5.55
C ASN A 106 -13.50 8.00 -4.03
N PHE A 107 -14.21 8.91 -3.36
CA PHE A 107 -14.24 8.99 -1.90
C PHE A 107 -15.66 8.82 -1.32
N GLY A 108 -16.65 9.54 -1.85
CA GLY A 108 -18.00 9.55 -1.25
C GLY A 108 -18.82 8.27 -1.47
N LEU A 109 -18.95 7.81 -2.72
CA LEU A 109 -19.76 6.64 -3.07
C LEU A 109 -19.24 5.32 -2.46
N PRO A 110 -17.92 5.04 -2.44
CA PRO A 110 -17.39 3.87 -1.74
C PRO A 110 -17.78 3.83 -0.26
N ASP A 111 -17.76 4.98 0.42
CA ASP A 111 -18.11 5.09 1.83
C ASP A 111 -19.60 4.82 2.06
N LEU A 112 -20.47 5.37 1.21
CA LEU A 112 -21.92 5.08 1.23
C LEU A 112 -22.20 3.60 0.96
N ALA A 113 -21.52 3.00 -0.02
CA ALA A 113 -21.68 1.59 -0.38
C ALA A 113 -21.16 0.64 0.72
N ARG A 114 -20.23 1.08 1.58
CA ARG A 114 -19.64 0.27 2.65
C ARG A 114 -20.69 -0.24 3.64
N GLY A 115 -21.75 0.52 3.90
CA GLY A 115 -22.86 0.10 4.78
C GLY A 115 -23.64 -1.11 4.24
N LEU A 116 -23.71 -1.26 2.92
CA LEU A 116 -24.41 -2.36 2.24
C LEU A 116 -23.50 -3.58 2.01
N ALA A 117 -22.18 -3.43 2.22
CA ALA A 117 -21.19 -4.45 1.90
C ALA A 117 -21.48 -5.86 2.46
N PRO A 118 -21.91 -6.05 3.74
CA PRO A 118 -22.16 -7.39 4.26
C PRO A 118 -23.25 -8.17 3.51
N ALA A 119 -24.31 -7.47 3.09
CA ALA A 119 -25.42 -8.05 2.36
C ALA A 119 -25.03 -8.35 0.91
N THR A 120 -24.41 -7.37 0.23
CA THR A 120 -24.00 -7.52 -1.16
C THR A 120 -22.90 -8.58 -1.32
N GLN A 121 -21.98 -8.70 -0.36
CA GLN A 121 -20.96 -9.76 -0.34
C GLN A 121 -21.55 -11.16 -0.17
N ALA A 122 -22.60 -11.30 0.65
CA ALA A 122 -23.28 -12.58 0.83
C ALA A 122 -23.90 -13.05 -0.48
N LEU A 123 -24.62 -12.15 -1.15
CA LEU A 123 -25.26 -12.41 -2.44
C LEU A 123 -24.25 -12.72 -3.54
N ALA A 124 -23.13 -12.01 -3.59
CA ALA A 124 -22.08 -12.21 -4.59
C ALA A 124 -21.09 -13.34 -4.25
N GLY A 125 -21.24 -14.02 -3.10
CA GLY A 125 -20.29 -15.02 -2.62
C GLY A 125 -18.86 -14.48 -2.45
N SER A 126 -18.69 -13.18 -2.18
CA SER A 126 -17.39 -12.49 -2.05
C SER A 126 -16.94 -12.33 -0.60
N ARG A 127 -17.61 -12.98 0.36
CA ARG A 127 -17.30 -12.85 1.78
C ARG A 127 -15.84 -13.14 2.11
N ASP A 128 -15.22 -14.12 1.44
CA ASP A 128 -13.83 -14.52 1.72
C ASP A 128 -12.82 -13.89 0.77
N VAL A 129 -13.25 -12.93 -0.08
CA VAL A 129 -12.35 -12.21 -1.00
C VAL A 129 -11.83 -10.96 -0.30
N PRO A 130 -10.51 -10.85 -0.01
CA PRO A 130 -9.95 -9.69 0.67
C PRO A 130 -10.22 -8.38 -0.06
N GLU A 131 -10.07 -8.35 -1.38
CA GLU A 131 -10.27 -7.18 -2.25
C GLU A 131 -11.69 -6.63 -2.15
N ALA A 132 -12.67 -7.51 -1.92
CA ALA A 132 -14.07 -7.15 -1.73
C ALA A 132 -14.39 -6.76 -0.28
N THR A 133 -13.48 -6.94 0.67
CA THR A 133 -13.72 -6.76 2.10
C THR A 133 -13.23 -5.39 2.57
N PRO A 134 -14.11 -4.48 3.06
CA PRO A 134 -13.69 -3.19 3.60
C PRO A 134 -12.53 -3.32 4.60
N LEU A 135 -11.53 -2.47 4.50
CA LEU A 135 -10.24 -2.68 5.15
C LEU A 135 -10.36 -2.86 6.67
N ARG A 136 -11.21 -2.06 7.34
CA ARG A 136 -11.50 -2.22 8.78
C ARG A 136 -12.04 -3.62 9.11
N THR A 137 -12.93 -4.16 8.28
CA THR A 137 -13.46 -5.51 8.44
C THR A 137 -12.39 -6.56 8.18
N LEU A 138 -11.55 -6.36 7.17
CA LEU A 138 -10.44 -7.24 6.87
C LEU A 138 -9.44 -7.30 8.03
N CYS A 139 -9.05 -6.15 8.60
CA CYS A 139 -8.19 -6.08 9.78
C CYS A 139 -8.77 -6.86 10.96
N ARG A 140 -10.07 -6.72 11.25
CA ARG A 140 -10.74 -7.50 12.31
C ARG A 140 -10.67 -9.00 12.08
N ARG A 141 -10.91 -9.45 10.84
CA ARG A 141 -10.86 -10.88 10.48
C ARG A 141 -9.46 -11.47 10.60
N LEU A 142 -8.45 -10.67 10.26
CA LEU A 142 -7.04 -11.08 10.35
C LEU A 142 -6.43 -10.85 11.73
N GLY A 143 -7.18 -10.31 12.69
CA GLY A 143 -6.67 -10.00 14.03
C GLY A 143 -5.64 -8.85 14.06
N LEU A 144 -5.65 -7.96 13.06
CA LEU A 144 -4.70 -6.86 12.94
C LEU A 144 -5.14 -5.64 13.78
N PRO A 145 -4.25 -5.10 14.63
CA PRO A 145 -4.48 -3.83 15.31
C PRO A 145 -4.70 -2.71 14.30
N HIS A 146 -5.73 -1.90 14.52
CA HIS A 146 -6.04 -0.78 13.63
C HIS A 146 -6.75 0.33 14.40
N ALA A 147 -6.53 1.57 13.96
CA ALA A 147 -7.20 2.75 14.52
C ALA A 147 -7.53 3.76 13.41
N THR A 148 -8.46 4.66 13.73
CA THR A 148 -8.70 5.84 12.90
C THR A 148 -7.69 6.91 13.28
N ILE A 149 -7.01 7.51 12.31
CA ILE A 149 -5.95 8.50 12.51
C ILE A 149 -6.47 9.87 12.11
N THR A 150 -6.69 10.74 13.10
CA THR A 150 -7.08 12.15 12.91
C THR A 150 -5.87 13.08 12.89
N ASP A 151 -4.76 12.68 13.51
CA ASP A 151 -3.48 13.38 13.45
C ASP A 151 -2.33 12.37 13.45
N VAL A 152 -1.67 12.22 12.30
CA VAL A 152 -0.53 11.32 12.15
C VAL A 152 0.68 11.75 12.97
N ASN A 153 0.80 13.03 13.30
CA ASN A 153 1.89 13.56 14.13
C ASN A 153 1.48 13.70 15.61
N GLY A 154 0.25 13.30 15.93
CA GLY A 154 -0.26 13.30 17.29
C GLY A 154 0.39 12.22 18.18
N PRO A 155 0.30 12.38 19.51
CA PRO A 155 0.85 11.42 20.46
C PRO A 155 0.20 10.03 20.36
N GLU A 156 -1.06 9.94 19.93
CA GLU A 156 -1.77 8.68 19.70
C GLU A 156 -1.07 7.83 18.63
N THR A 157 -0.75 8.42 17.48
CA THR A 157 -0.06 7.73 16.38
C THR A 157 1.31 7.23 16.82
N THR A 158 2.09 8.08 17.50
CA THR A 158 3.39 7.67 18.07
C THR A 158 3.22 6.56 19.11
N GLY A 159 2.16 6.61 19.92
CA GLY A 159 1.78 5.56 20.86
C GLY A 159 1.56 4.21 20.17
N HIS A 160 0.78 4.20 19.08
CA HIS A 160 0.56 2.99 18.27
C HIS A 160 1.85 2.44 17.66
N LEU A 161 2.69 3.29 17.07
CA LEU A 161 3.98 2.88 16.50
C LEU A 161 4.86 2.18 17.54
N ARG A 162 4.96 2.75 18.75
CA ARG A 162 5.74 2.18 19.86
C ARG A 162 5.12 0.91 20.43
N GLN A 163 3.82 0.94 20.72
CA GLN A 163 3.08 -0.19 21.30
C GLN A 163 3.17 -1.42 20.41
N HIS A 164 3.04 -1.23 19.09
CA HIS A 164 3.09 -2.32 18.12
C HIS A 164 4.50 -2.60 17.60
N ARG A 165 5.52 -1.90 18.11
CA ARG A 165 6.94 -2.05 17.72
C ARG A 165 7.08 -1.99 16.20
N ALA A 166 6.59 -0.92 15.60
CA ALA A 166 6.72 -0.72 14.16
C ALA A 166 8.17 -0.42 13.79
N ASP A 167 8.72 -1.19 12.85
CA ASP A 167 10.05 -0.96 12.27
C ASP A 167 9.98 -0.01 11.08
N LEU A 168 8.85 0.00 10.37
CA LEU A 168 8.67 0.73 9.12
C LEU A 168 7.29 1.39 9.02
N ILE A 169 7.25 2.67 8.68
CA ILE A 169 6.03 3.35 8.24
C ILE A 169 5.83 3.10 6.75
N LEU A 170 4.63 2.68 6.36
CA LEU A 170 4.24 2.54 4.96
C LEU A 170 3.04 3.44 4.69
N SER A 171 3.24 4.50 3.90
CA SER A 171 2.17 5.29 3.31
C SER A 171 1.72 4.63 2.00
N PHE A 172 0.44 4.25 1.93
CA PHE A 172 -0.17 3.76 0.70
C PHE A 172 -1.48 4.49 0.46
N HIS A 173 -1.39 5.60 -0.29
CA HIS A 173 -2.49 6.56 -0.50
C HIS A 173 -2.97 7.20 0.81
N PHE A 174 -2.06 7.85 1.55
CA PHE A 174 -2.38 8.55 2.79
C PHE A 174 -2.39 10.07 2.57
N ASP A 175 -3.29 10.78 3.25
CA ASP A 175 -3.58 12.20 3.01
C ASP A 175 -3.00 13.15 4.07
N GLN A 176 -2.18 12.63 4.99
CA GLN A 176 -1.49 13.42 6.01
C GLN A 176 0.02 13.33 5.83
N ILE A 177 0.72 14.39 6.25
CA ILE A 177 2.18 14.51 6.09
C ILE A 177 2.84 14.08 7.39
N PHE A 178 3.75 13.12 7.31
CA PHE A 178 4.56 12.68 8.45
C PHE A 178 5.68 13.69 8.71
N ASP A 179 5.80 14.15 9.95
CA ASP A 179 6.94 14.94 10.39
C ASP A 179 8.15 14.05 10.73
N ALA A 180 9.28 14.69 11.00
CA ALA A 180 10.52 14.00 11.34
C ALA A 180 10.42 13.19 12.64
N ALA A 181 9.63 13.64 13.62
CA ALA A 181 9.50 12.97 14.91
C ALA A 181 8.70 11.67 14.78
N THR A 182 7.62 11.69 14.01
CA THR A 182 6.81 10.52 13.68
C THR A 182 7.61 9.53 12.85
N LEU A 183 8.34 9.99 11.83
CA LEU A 183 9.21 9.12 11.03
C LEU A 183 10.30 8.46 11.89
N ALA A 184 10.87 9.18 12.85
CA ALA A 184 11.88 8.65 13.76
C ALA A 184 11.33 7.63 14.78
N ALA A 185 10.01 7.56 14.97
CA ALA A 185 9.40 6.54 15.83
C ALA A 185 9.47 5.12 15.23
N ALA A 186 9.73 5.00 13.92
CA ALA A 186 10.01 3.76 13.23
C ALA A 186 11.49 3.74 12.78
N PRO A 187 12.35 2.84 13.30
CA PRO A 187 13.80 2.84 13.01
C PRO A 187 14.16 2.76 11.52
N GLY A 188 13.35 2.07 10.71
CA GLY A 188 13.52 1.97 9.26
C GLY A 188 13.05 3.21 8.50
N GLY A 189 12.47 4.20 9.18
CA GLY A 189 11.86 5.39 8.60
C GLY A 189 10.53 5.06 7.92
N GLY A 190 10.34 5.57 6.70
CA GLY A 190 9.10 5.39 5.98
C GLY A 190 9.23 5.21 4.47
N LEU A 191 8.24 4.55 3.88
CA LEU A 191 8.04 4.40 2.44
C LEU A 191 6.71 5.00 2.02
N ASN A 192 6.64 5.43 0.76
CA ASN A 192 5.40 5.80 0.11
C ASN A 192 5.26 5.13 -1.27
N VAL A 193 4.05 4.69 -1.59
CA VAL A 193 3.66 4.23 -2.93
C VAL A 193 2.93 5.37 -3.63
N HIS A 194 3.59 6.00 -4.59
CA HIS A 194 3.07 7.17 -5.30
C HIS A 194 2.73 6.82 -6.76
N PRO A 195 1.48 7.04 -7.22
CA PRO A 195 1.04 6.67 -8.57
C PRO A 195 1.46 7.72 -9.62
N SER A 196 2.76 8.01 -9.69
CA SER A 196 3.40 8.76 -10.76
C SER A 196 4.80 8.25 -11.05
N LEU A 197 5.39 8.72 -12.16
CA LEU A 197 6.81 8.60 -12.46
C LEU A 197 7.57 9.78 -11.82
N LEU A 198 7.88 9.69 -10.52
CA LEU A 198 8.66 10.72 -9.83
C LEU A 198 10.01 10.99 -10.54
N PRO A 199 10.44 12.26 -10.61
CA PRO A 199 9.93 13.40 -9.85
C PRO A 199 8.70 14.11 -10.46
N ARG A 200 8.13 13.62 -11.57
CA ARG A 200 6.94 14.23 -12.19
C ARG A 200 5.69 13.99 -11.34
N HIS A 201 4.80 14.97 -11.34
CA HIS A 201 3.48 14.88 -10.71
C HIS A 201 3.53 14.50 -9.22
N ARG A 202 4.49 15.05 -8.47
CA ARG A 202 4.49 14.98 -7.00
C ARG A 202 3.28 15.73 -6.42
N GLY A 203 2.76 15.26 -5.30
CA GLY A 203 1.56 15.82 -4.67
C GLY A 203 0.27 15.09 -5.04
N PRO A 204 -0.90 15.67 -4.73
CA PRO A 204 -2.19 15.00 -4.85
C PRO A 204 -2.59 14.80 -6.32
N VAL A 205 -3.45 13.79 -6.55
CA VAL A 205 -4.07 13.48 -7.85
C VAL A 205 -3.09 13.41 -9.04
N PRO A 206 -1.97 12.67 -8.93
CA PRO A 206 -0.93 12.65 -9.96
C PRO A 206 -1.42 12.15 -11.32
N THR A 207 -2.39 11.23 -11.37
CA THR A 207 -2.95 10.70 -12.62
C THR A 207 -3.70 11.77 -13.41
N LEU A 208 -4.31 12.74 -12.73
CA LEU A 208 -4.93 13.90 -13.36
C LEU A 208 -3.87 14.82 -13.97
N HIS A 209 -2.75 15.03 -13.28
CA HIS A 209 -1.62 15.80 -13.82
C HIS A 209 -0.95 15.12 -14.99
N ALA A 210 -0.79 13.79 -14.96
CA ALA A 210 -0.31 13.03 -16.12
C ALA A 210 -1.26 13.21 -17.32
N LEU A 211 -2.58 13.24 -17.08
CA LEU A 211 -3.57 13.55 -18.11
C LEU A 211 -3.55 15.02 -18.56
N LEU A 212 -2.85 15.94 -17.90
CA LEU A 212 -2.69 17.33 -18.37
C LEU A 212 -1.50 17.49 -19.33
N ASP A 213 -0.55 16.57 -19.32
CA ASP A 213 0.60 16.59 -20.21
C ASP A 213 0.18 16.37 -21.66
N GLU A 214 0.91 16.92 -22.64
CA GLU A 214 0.61 16.71 -24.06
C GLU A 214 0.56 15.21 -24.39
N THR A 215 1.57 14.47 -23.96
CA THR A 215 1.66 13.01 -24.05
C THR A 215 1.65 12.41 -22.64
N PRO A 216 0.49 11.90 -22.16
CA PRO A 216 0.39 11.31 -20.84
C PRO A 216 1.33 10.12 -20.69
N GLN A 217 2.09 10.09 -19.60
CA GLN A 217 2.91 8.95 -19.19
C GLN A 217 2.48 8.54 -17.80
N PHE A 218 2.22 7.25 -17.64
CA PHE A 218 1.76 6.68 -16.38
C PHE A 218 2.78 5.73 -15.81
N GLY A 219 2.82 5.66 -14.49
CA GLY A 219 3.68 4.77 -13.76
C GLY A 219 3.53 4.96 -12.28
N VAL A 220 4.19 4.12 -11.52
CA VAL A 220 4.14 4.09 -10.07
C VAL A 220 5.55 4.07 -9.51
N THR A 221 5.74 4.76 -8.39
CA THR A 221 7.03 4.89 -7.71
C THR A 221 6.89 4.45 -6.26
N VAL A 222 7.81 3.60 -5.80
CA VAL A 222 8.04 3.36 -4.38
C VAL A 222 9.28 4.15 -3.97
N HIS A 223 9.13 5.04 -3.02
CA HIS A 223 10.20 5.93 -2.57
C HIS A 223 10.24 6.07 -1.05
N ARG A 224 11.37 6.54 -0.52
CA ARG A 224 11.53 6.90 0.90
C ARG A 224 10.62 8.08 1.24
N LEU A 225 10.01 8.09 2.42
CA LEU A 225 9.40 9.30 2.97
C LEU A 225 10.51 10.28 3.38
N ALA A 226 10.26 11.56 3.14
CA ALA A 226 11.16 12.67 3.44
C ALA A 226 10.34 13.87 3.93
N PRO A 227 10.97 14.88 4.56
CA PRO A 227 10.25 16.07 5.02
C PRO A 227 9.51 16.82 3.90
N GLU A 228 10.05 16.77 2.68
CA GLU A 228 9.40 17.36 1.51
C GLU A 228 8.56 16.30 0.76
N ILE A 229 7.33 16.66 0.39
CA ILE A 229 6.31 15.74 -0.15
C ILE A 229 6.81 15.06 -1.43
N ASP A 230 6.81 13.72 -1.47
CA ASP A 230 7.24 12.92 -2.62
C ASP A 230 8.63 13.28 -3.18
N ALA A 231 9.57 13.67 -2.31
CA ALA A 231 10.92 14.08 -2.68
C ALA A 231 12.03 13.12 -2.18
N GLY A 232 11.66 12.04 -1.48
CA GLY A 232 12.64 11.07 -0.99
C GLY A 232 13.22 10.19 -2.11
N GLY A 233 14.30 9.47 -1.79
CA GLY A 233 14.99 8.62 -2.75
C GLY A 233 14.09 7.54 -3.35
N ILE A 234 14.12 7.42 -4.67
CA ILE A 234 13.34 6.43 -5.44
C ILE A 234 13.98 5.05 -5.26
N LEU A 235 13.22 4.09 -4.76
CA LEU A 235 13.68 2.71 -4.55
C LEU A 235 13.34 1.82 -5.72
N ALA A 236 12.14 2.00 -6.27
CA ALA A 236 11.69 1.29 -7.45
C ALA A 236 10.64 2.14 -8.19
N GLN A 237 10.61 2.01 -9.51
CA GLN A 237 9.69 2.77 -10.36
C GLN A 237 9.35 1.92 -11.59
N GLU A 238 8.09 1.96 -12.01
CA GLU A 238 7.60 1.17 -13.14
C GLU A 238 6.66 2.01 -14.01
N THR A 239 6.90 2.01 -15.32
CA THR A 239 5.99 2.59 -16.32
C THR A 239 4.85 1.63 -16.57
N VAL A 240 3.62 2.15 -16.67
CA VAL A 240 2.42 1.36 -16.91
C VAL A 240 1.72 1.89 -18.16
N ALA A 241 1.57 1.05 -19.18
CA ALA A 241 0.80 1.38 -20.37
C ALA A 241 -0.69 1.34 -20.04
N LEU A 242 -1.39 2.46 -20.28
CA LEU A 242 -2.83 2.58 -20.05
C LEU A 242 -3.57 2.89 -21.36
N PRO A 243 -4.86 2.53 -21.47
CA PRO A 243 -5.67 2.89 -22.63
C PRO A 243 -5.71 4.41 -22.88
N PRO A 244 -5.81 4.86 -24.14
CA PRO A 244 -5.80 6.28 -24.48
C PRO A 244 -7.00 7.05 -23.90
N ASP A 245 -8.10 6.36 -23.62
CA ASP A 245 -9.34 6.91 -23.06
C ASP A 245 -9.49 6.70 -21.55
N VAL A 246 -8.41 6.26 -20.87
CA VAL A 246 -8.40 6.03 -19.43
C VAL A 246 -8.81 7.29 -18.66
N THR A 247 -9.65 7.12 -17.65
CA THR A 247 -10.02 8.22 -16.75
C THR A 247 -8.95 8.43 -15.68
N ALA A 248 -8.91 9.60 -15.05
CA ALA A 248 -7.99 9.85 -13.93
C ALA A 248 -8.19 8.85 -12.77
N SER A 249 -9.46 8.47 -12.50
CA SER A 249 -9.84 7.50 -11.47
C SER A 249 -9.38 6.09 -11.82
N ARG A 250 -9.70 5.60 -13.03
CA ARG A 250 -9.27 4.28 -13.50
C ARG A 250 -7.75 4.16 -13.57
N ALA A 251 -7.07 5.20 -14.04
CA ALA A 251 -5.61 5.25 -14.03
C ALA A 251 -5.06 5.10 -12.60
N ALA A 252 -5.67 5.77 -11.62
CA ALA A 252 -5.24 5.66 -10.24
C ALA A 252 -5.43 4.23 -9.70
N VAL A 253 -6.57 3.58 -9.98
CA VAL A 253 -6.81 2.15 -9.64
C VAL A 253 -5.68 1.27 -10.17
N LEU A 254 -5.44 1.33 -11.48
CA LEU A 254 -4.47 0.48 -12.16
C LEU A 254 -3.03 0.72 -11.66
N LEU A 255 -2.68 1.97 -11.32
CA LEU A 255 -1.36 2.30 -10.81
C LEU A 255 -1.14 1.86 -9.36
N HIS A 256 -2.14 1.90 -8.48
CA HIS A 256 -1.98 1.32 -7.13
C HIS A 256 -1.91 -0.21 -7.20
N GLU A 257 -2.66 -0.84 -8.11
CA GLU A 257 -2.56 -2.28 -8.37
C GLU A 257 -1.16 -2.69 -8.86
N ALA A 258 -0.57 -1.93 -9.80
CA ALA A 258 0.81 -2.10 -10.25
C ALA A 258 1.84 -1.77 -9.14
N GLY A 259 1.51 -0.87 -8.23
CA GLY A 259 2.36 -0.48 -7.10
C GLY A 259 2.56 -1.58 -6.07
N ARG A 260 1.58 -2.50 -5.89
CA ARG A 260 1.67 -3.59 -4.92
C ARG A 260 2.84 -4.54 -5.17
N PRO A 261 3.01 -5.16 -6.36
CA PRO A 261 4.17 -6.02 -6.61
C PRO A 261 5.49 -5.24 -6.57
N LEU A 262 5.50 -3.96 -7.00
CA LEU A 262 6.68 -3.09 -6.90
C LEU A 262 7.10 -2.88 -5.43
N LEU A 263 6.14 -2.61 -4.55
CA LEU A 263 6.36 -2.48 -3.10
C LEU A 263 6.85 -3.79 -2.49
N GLU A 264 6.24 -4.92 -2.83
CA GLU A 264 6.66 -6.23 -2.31
C GLU A 264 8.12 -6.53 -2.64
N ARG A 265 8.58 -6.21 -3.87
CA ARG A 265 10.00 -6.34 -4.25
C ARG A 265 10.91 -5.51 -3.35
N VAL A 266 10.52 -4.27 -3.03
CA VAL A 266 11.30 -3.38 -2.15
C VAL A 266 11.34 -3.93 -0.72
N LEU A 267 10.22 -4.45 -0.20
CA LEU A 267 10.15 -5.02 1.15
C LEU A 267 11.00 -6.28 1.27
N VAL A 268 10.92 -7.20 0.30
CA VAL A 268 11.75 -8.41 0.26
C VAL A 268 13.23 -8.07 0.21
N GLU A 269 13.61 -7.08 -0.59
CA GLU A 269 15.00 -6.64 -0.66
C GLU A 269 15.48 -6.06 0.67
N ALA A 270 14.65 -5.25 1.32
CA ALA A 270 14.96 -4.65 2.61
C ALA A 270 15.12 -5.68 3.74
N GLU A 271 14.27 -6.72 3.76
CA GLU A 271 14.40 -7.85 4.70
C GLU A 271 15.69 -8.63 4.43
N ARG A 272 16.05 -8.83 3.15
CA ARG A 272 17.26 -9.54 2.74
C ARG A 272 18.54 -8.79 3.09
N SER A 273 18.58 -7.47 2.90
CA SER A 273 19.72 -6.61 3.22
C SER A 273 19.78 -6.22 4.70
N GLY A 274 18.68 -6.39 5.44
CA GLY A 274 18.51 -5.94 6.82
C GLY A 274 18.29 -4.44 6.98
N ALA A 275 18.17 -3.69 5.88
CA ALA A 275 17.94 -2.24 5.89
C ALA A 275 17.30 -1.76 4.58
N LEU A 276 16.46 -0.72 4.67
CA LEU A 276 15.98 -0.04 3.48
C LEU A 276 17.11 0.74 2.80
N PRO A 277 17.28 0.60 1.47
CA PRO A 277 18.23 1.44 0.76
C PRO A 277 17.79 2.90 0.78
N GLU A 278 18.74 3.82 0.63
CA GLU A 278 18.45 5.26 0.54
C GLU A 278 17.72 5.65 -0.75
N GLY A 279 17.85 4.82 -1.80
CA GLY A 279 17.23 5.06 -3.11
C GLY A 279 17.98 6.10 -3.95
N ARG A 280 17.61 6.16 -5.23
CA ARG A 280 18.14 7.13 -6.18
C ARG A 280 17.54 8.50 -5.91
N ARG A 281 18.38 9.49 -5.59
CA ARG A 281 17.96 10.89 -5.49
C ARG A 281 17.83 11.49 -6.89
N VAL A 282 16.78 12.28 -7.08
CA VAL A 282 16.48 12.99 -8.32
C VAL A 282 16.20 14.46 -8.00
N PRO A 283 16.36 15.39 -8.96
CA PRO A 283 15.95 16.77 -8.75
C PRO A 283 14.48 16.87 -8.35
N VAL A 284 14.20 17.71 -7.37
CA VAL A 284 12.82 17.96 -6.93
C VAL A 284 12.17 18.90 -7.93
N LEU A 285 11.10 18.44 -8.58
CA LEU A 285 10.29 19.27 -9.49
C LEU A 285 9.26 20.10 -8.69
N PRO A 286 8.62 21.11 -9.32
CA PRO A 286 7.55 21.86 -8.68
C PRO A 286 6.41 20.97 -8.19
N TYR A 287 5.84 21.33 -7.04
CA TYR A 287 4.72 20.63 -6.44
C TYR A 287 3.43 20.78 -7.26
N CYS A 288 2.75 19.67 -7.56
CA CYS A 288 1.50 19.67 -8.30
C CYS A 288 0.31 19.57 -7.34
N GLY A 289 -0.28 20.71 -6.98
CA GLY A 289 -1.48 20.75 -6.15
C GLY A 289 -2.74 20.23 -6.87
N PHE A 290 -3.88 20.24 -6.20
CA PHE A 290 -5.16 19.91 -6.86
C PHE A 290 -5.47 20.86 -8.03
N PRO A 291 -6.19 20.39 -9.06
CA PRO A 291 -6.37 21.14 -10.30
C PRO A 291 -7.21 22.40 -10.10
N SER A 292 -6.87 23.44 -10.85
CA SER A 292 -7.70 24.63 -11.03
C SER A 292 -8.89 24.36 -11.97
N PRO A 293 -9.94 25.20 -11.94
CA PRO A 293 -11.03 25.12 -12.91
C PRO A 293 -10.56 25.22 -14.37
N ALA A 294 -9.47 25.96 -14.63
CA ALA A 294 -8.89 26.10 -15.96
C ALA A 294 -8.29 24.78 -16.46
N GLN A 295 -7.52 24.09 -15.61
CA GLN A 295 -6.98 22.76 -15.92
C GLN A 295 -8.09 21.73 -16.17
N LEU A 296 -9.16 21.76 -15.38
CA LEU A 296 -10.30 20.86 -15.60
C LEU A 296 -11.02 21.12 -16.93
N ARG A 297 -11.20 22.40 -17.31
CA ARG A 297 -11.74 22.75 -18.63
C ARG A 297 -10.80 22.28 -19.74
N ASP A 298 -9.49 22.39 -19.54
CA ASP A 298 -8.50 21.97 -20.51
C ASP A 298 -8.53 20.45 -20.75
N LEU A 299 -8.56 19.65 -19.68
CA LEU A 299 -8.77 18.19 -19.78
C LEU A 299 -10.01 17.86 -20.62
N LYS A 300 -11.13 18.52 -20.32
CA LYS A 300 -12.38 18.31 -21.05
C LYS A 300 -12.26 18.66 -22.54
N ARG A 301 -11.59 19.77 -22.88
CA ARG A 301 -11.34 20.17 -24.28
C ARG A 301 -10.48 19.15 -25.03
N ARG A 302 -9.53 18.51 -24.35
CA ARG A 302 -8.69 17.43 -24.89
C ARG A 302 -9.39 16.06 -24.92
N GLY A 303 -10.68 15.99 -24.59
CA GLY A 303 -11.45 14.74 -24.55
C GLY A 303 -11.08 13.81 -23.38
N ARG A 304 -10.29 14.29 -22.41
CA ARG A 304 -9.82 13.50 -21.26
C ARG A 304 -10.80 13.64 -20.09
N ARG A 305 -11.02 12.53 -19.37
CA ARG A 305 -12.06 12.43 -18.34
C ARG A 305 -11.45 12.21 -16.96
N LEU A 306 -12.06 12.82 -15.94
CA LEU A 306 -11.72 12.53 -14.56
C LEU A 306 -12.31 11.19 -14.11
N VAL A 307 -13.55 10.96 -14.53
CA VAL A 307 -14.38 9.79 -14.23
C VAL A 307 -15.36 9.54 -15.38
N ASP A 308 -15.88 8.33 -15.48
CA ASP A 308 -16.99 7.96 -16.35
C ASP A 308 -17.97 6.95 -15.70
N ALA A 309 -18.89 6.41 -16.49
CA ALA A 309 -19.90 5.45 -16.03
C ALA A 309 -19.29 4.09 -15.62
N GLY A 310 -18.11 3.74 -16.12
CA GLY A 310 -17.33 2.59 -15.66
C GLY A 310 -16.87 2.82 -14.23
N ASP A 311 -16.27 3.98 -13.95
CA ASP A 311 -15.79 4.32 -12.60
C ASP A 311 -16.93 4.38 -11.58
N LEU A 312 -18.09 4.91 -11.98
CA LEU A 312 -19.28 4.93 -11.12
C LEU A 312 -19.75 3.51 -10.74
N ARG A 313 -19.81 2.59 -11.71
CA ARG A 313 -20.14 1.19 -11.45
C ARG A 313 -19.08 0.54 -10.56
N GLU A 314 -17.80 0.81 -10.82
CA GLU A 314 -16.71 0.29 -10.01
C GLU A 314 -16.83 0.74 -8.55
N ALA A 315 -17.08 2.03 -8.30
CA ALA A 315 -17.31 2.58 -6.97
C ALA A 315 -18.45 1.87 -6.21
N LEU A 316 -19.59 1.66 -6.88
CA LEU A 316 -20.77 1.00 -6.29
C LEU A 316 -20.54 -0.51 -6.07
N SER A 317 -19.67 -1.12 -6.87
CA SER A 317 -19.31 -2.53 -6.83
C SER A 317 -18.04 -2.83 -6.02
N LEU A 318 -17.44 -1.85 -5.36
CA LEU A 318 -16.12 -2.00 -4.74
C LEU A 318 -16.03 -3.14 -3.72
N SER A 319 -17.15 -3.50 -3.08
CA SER A 319 -17.23 -4.61 -2.12
C SER A 319 -17.79 -5.92 -2.72
N LEU A 320 -17.92 -5.99 -4.05
CA LEU A 320 -18.26 -7.20 -4.81
C LEU A 320 -16.99 -7.90 -5.29
N LYS A 321 -17.12 -9.13 -5.83
CA LYS A 321 -15.98 -9.79 -6.48
C LYS A 321 -15.47 -8.90 -7.63
N PRO A 322 -14.15 -8.67 -7.71
CA PRO A 322 -13.55 -7.97 -8.84
C PRO A 322 -13.76 -8.71 -10.16
#